data_AF-A0A438KHK0-F1
#
_entry.id   AF-A0A438KHK0-F1
#
_cell.length_a   1.000
_cell.length_b   1.000
_cell.length_c   1.000
_cell.angle_alpha   90.00
_cell.angle_beta   90.00
_cell.angle_gamma   90.00
#
_symmetry.space_group_name_H-M   'P 1'
#
loop_
_entity.id
_entity.type
_entity.pdbx_description
1 polymer ?
#
loop_
_entity_poly.entity_id
_entity_poly.type
_entity_poly.pdbx_seq_one_letter_code
_entity_poly.pdbx_strand_id
1 'polypeptide(L)'
;MIPWGGISCCLSAAALYLLGRSSGRDAEALKSVTRVQQLKDLVLLVDVGLGRSDDSATLFPPVQLLDTACKVLPLVVTVSGRVGSDTPIKCEYSGLRGVIVEETAEQHFLKHNDAGSWIQDSALMLSMSKEVPWYLDDDTGRAYIVGARGATGLVLTVGSEVFEESGRSLVRGTLDYLQGLKMLGVKRIERVLPTGTPLTVVGEGWGWHWD
;
A
#
# COMPACT_ATOMS: atom_id res chain seq x y z
N MET A 1 12.66 -55.07 3.11
CA MET A 1 12.35 -53.82 3.85
C MET A 1 13.62 -52.97 3.86
N ILE A 2 13.70 -51.94 3.03
CA ILE A 2 14.87 -51.06 2.91
C ILE A 2 14.66 -49.89 3.90
N PRO A 3 15.66 -49.47 4.70
CA PRO A 3 15.48 -48.48 5.75
C PRO A 3 15.37 -47.06 5.16
N TRP A 4 14.16 -46.51 5.11
CA TRP A 4 13.85 -45.17 4.57
C TRP A 4 14.31 -44.00 5.45
N GLY A 5 14.83 -44.26 6.66
CA GLY A 5 15.20 -43.21 7.62
C GLY A 5 16.46 -42.41 7.27
N GLY A 6 17.39 -42.97 6.49
CA GLY A 6 18.61 -42.26 6.09
C GLY A 6 18.39 -41.28 4.95
N ILE A 7 17.57 -41.66 3.96
CA ILE A 7 17.33 -40.86 2.75
C ILE A 7 16.47 -39.63 3.08
N SER A 8 15.48 -39.76 3.96
CA SER A 8 14.64 -38.61 4.39
C SER A 8 15.44 -37.54 5.13
N CYS A 9 16.41 -37.95 5.96
CA CYS A 9 17.28 -37.03 6.70
C CYS A 9 18.21 -36.24 5.75
N CYS A 10 18.82 -36.93 4.78
CA CYS A 10 19.73 -36.29 3.82
C CYS A 10 19.01 -35.34 2.85
N LEU A 11 17.80 -35.66 2.41
CA LEU A 11 16.99 -34.78 1.56
C LEU A 11 16.55 -33.52 2.32
N SER A 12 16.24 -33.66 3.62
CA SER A 12 15.88 -32.52 4.46
C SER A 12 17.06 -31.55 4.65
N ALA A 13 18.28 -32.07 4.86
CA ALA A 13 19.48 -31.27 4.98
C ALA A 13 19.83 -30.55 3.66
N ALA A 14 19.69 -31.24 2.52
CA ALA A 14 19.90 -30.63 1.20
C ALA A 14 18.86 -29.52 0.92
N ALA A 15 17.58 -29.74 1.25
CA ALA A 15 16.53 -28.74 1.11
C ALA A 15 16.80 -27.50 1.99
N LEU A 16 17.16 -27.69 3.25
CA LEU A 16 17.52 -26.58 4.15
C LEU A 16 18.79 -25.85 3.70
N TYR A 17 19.78 -26.56 3.17
CA TYR A 17 20.99 -25.95 2.62
C TYR A 17 20.68 -25.12 1.37
N LEU A 18 19.81 -25.61 0.48
CA LEU A 18 19.38 -24.86 -0.71
C LEU A 18 18.54 -23.64 -0.34
N LEU A 19 17.61 -23.77 0.63
CA LEU A 19 16.82 -22.65 1.16
C LEU A 19 17.70 -21.61 1.87
N GLY A 20 18.68 -22.05 2.66
CA GLY A 20 19.65 -21.16 3.31
C GLY A 20 20.57 -20.47 2.30
N ARG A 21 20.96 -21.16 1.23
CA ARG A 21 21.82 -20.61 0.16
C ARG A 21 21.08 -19.63 -0.74
N SER A 22 19.79 -19.87 -1.04
CA SER A 22 18.97 -18.87 -1.76
C SER A 22 18.75 -17.64 -0.90
N SER A 23 18.40 -17.83 0.38
CA SER A 23 18.21 -16.71 1.31
C SER A 23 19.50 -15.90 1.53
N GLY A 24 20.66 -16.56 1.58
CA GLY A 24 21.96 -15.87 1.65
C GLY A 24 22.28 -15.06 0.39
N ARG A 25 21.96 -15.59 -0.80
CA ARG A 25 22.07 -14.86 -2.07
C ARG A 25 21.11 -13.68 -2.14
N ASP A 26 19.89 -13.84 -1.66
CA ASP A 26 18.89 -12.77 -1.64
C ASP A 26 19.31 -11.68 -0.64
N ALA A 27 19.87 -12.06 0.51
CA ALA A 27 20.44 -11.12 1.47
C ALA A 27 21.67 -10.36 0.93
N GLU A 28 22.53 -11.03 0.16
CA GLU A 28 23.64 -10.34 -0.53
C GLU A 28 23.18 -9.46 -1.68
N ALA A 29 22.16 -9.88 -2.44
CA ALA A 29 21.53 -9.05 -3.47
C ALA A 29 20.87 -7.81 -2.86
N LEU A 30 20.26 -7.92 -1.67
CA LEU A 30 19.71 -6.79 -0.92
C LEU A 30 20.80 -5.89 -0.32
N LYS A 31 21.98 -6.43 0.01
CA LYS A 31 23.14 -5.64 0.46
C LYS A 31 23.85 -4.91 -0.67
N SER A 32 23.80 -5.43 -1.90
CA SER A 32 24.38 -4.77 -3.08
C SER A 32 23.46 -3.72 -3.70
N VAL A 33 22.22 -3.58 -3.21
CA VAL A 33 21.31 -2.50 -3.63
C VAL A 33 21.95 -1.16 -3.30
N THR A 34 22.28 -0.43 -4.35
CA THR A 34 22.75 0.96 -4.28
C THR A 34 21.67 1.81 -3.61
N ARG A 35 21.92 2.21 -2.36
CA ARG A 35 21.07 3.17 -1.66
C ARG A 35 21.21 4.52 -2.33
N VAL A 36 20.19 4.90 -3.08
CA VAL A 36 20.09 6.23 -3.64
C VAL A 36 19.49 7.17 -2.59
N GLN A 37 20.18 8.28 -2.28
CA GLN A 37 19.75 9.25 -1.28
C GLN A 37 18.85 10.36 -1.84
N GLN A 38 18.85 10.59 -3.16
CA GLN A 38 18.07 11.64 -3.83
C GLN A 38 17.29 11.07 -5.01
N LEU A 39 16.01 11.41 -5.20
CA LEU A 39 15.20 10.91 -6.31
C LEU A 39 15.81 11.23 -7.68
N LYS A 40 16.45 12.39 -7.85
CA LYS A 40 17.16 12.72 -9.10
C LYS A 40 18.25 11.71 -9.46
N ASP A 41 18.86 11.07 -8.46
CA ASP A 41 19.93 10.09 -8.67
C ASP A 41 19.35 8.70 -9.02
N LEU A 42 18.06 8.46 -8.71
CA LEU A 42 17.32 7.27 -9.14
C LEU A 42 17.00 7.36 -10.64
N VAL A 43 16.60 8.54 -11.11
CA VAL A 43 16.41 8.82 -12.54
C VAL A 43 17.72 8.58 -13.30
N LEU A 44 18.84 9.10 -12.77
CA LEU A 44 20.17 8.85 -13.34
C LEU A 44 20.56 7.37 -13.33
N LEU A 45 20.22 6.58 -12.30
CA LEU A 45 20.57 5.16 -12.24
C LEU A 45 19.76 4.32 -13.25
N VAL A 46 18.50 4.71 -13.51
CA VAL A 46 17.66 4.11 -14.56
C VAL A 46 18.16 4.54 -15.96
N ASP A 47 18.53 5.81 -16.15
CA ASP A 47 19.02 6.34 -17.43
C ASP A 47 20.44 5.88 -17.79
N VAL A 48 21.36 5.77 -16.83
CA VAL A 48 22.72 5.22 -17.04
C VAL A 48 22.65 3.73 -17.40
N GLY A 49 21.61 3.03 -16.95
CA GLY A 49 21.31 1.67 -17.40
C GLY A 49 20.83 1.57 -18.85
N LEU A 50 20.51 2.67 -19.53
CA LEU A 50 19.94 2.69 -20.89
C LEU A 50 20.71 3.61 -21.88
N GLY A 51 21.85 4.17 -21.47
CA GLY A 51 22.66 5.10 -22.25
C GLY A 51 23.74 4.45 -23.13
N ARG A 52 23.36 4.10 -24.36
CA ARG A 52 24.12 4.25 -25.62
C ARG A 52 25.56 3.70 -25.70
N SER A 53 25.66 2.48 -26.24
CA SER A 53 26.85 1.95 -26.91
C SER A 53 27.09 2.72 -28.21
N ASP A 54 28.00 3.68 -28.22
CA ASP A 54 28.69 4.14 -29.44
C ASP A 54 30.22 4.11 -29.15
N ASP A 55 30.83 3.01 -29.60
CA ASP A 55 32.24 2.72 -29.91
C ASP A 55 33.43 3.33 -29.12
N SER A 56 34.30 2.40 -28.69
CA SER A 56 35.78 2.49 -28.56
C SER A 56 36.36 2.36 -27.14
N ALA A 57 36.76 1.11 -26.84
CA ALA A 57 37.91 0.66 -26.04
C ALA A 57 38.36 1.47 -24.81
N THR A 58 38.18 0.91 -23.59
CA THR A 58 39.25 0.44 -22.67
C THR A 58 38.69 0.05 -21.27
N LEU A 59 39.26 -1.05 -20.71
CA LEU A 59 39.29 -1.56 -19.32
C LEU A 59 38.01 -1.51 -18.41
N PHE A 60 37.51 -2.72 -18.07
CA PHE A 60 36.55 -3.15 -17.02
C PHE A 60 36.65 -2.47 -15.62
N PRO A 61 35.69 -2.65 -14.65
CA PRO A 61 34.31 -3.26 -14.61
C PRO A 61 33.28 -2.34 -13.85
N PRO A 62 32.03 -2.68 -13.40
CA PRO A 62 31.12 -3.84 -13.52
C PRO A 62 29.68 -3.43 -13.99
N VAL A 63 29.53 -2.45 -14.89
CA VAL A 63 28.21 -1.81 -15.13
C VAL A 63 27.29 -2.59 -16.08
N GLN A 64 27.83 -3.49 -16.91
CA GLN A 64 27.06 -4.17 -17.96
C GLN A 64 26.09 -5.27 -17.46
N LEU A 65 26.21 -5.72 -16.21
CA LEU A 65 25.29 -6.72 -15.65
C LEU A 65 23.94 -6.12 -15.25
N LEU A 66 23.88 -4.82 -14.93
CA LEU A 66 22.64 -4.17 -14.54
C LEU A 66 21.76 -3.83 -15.77
N ASP A 67 22.33 -3.39 -16.89
CA ASP A 67 21.56 -3.04 -18.11
C ASP A 67 20.78 -4.25 -18.67
N THR A 68 21.37 -5.45 -18.65
CA THR A 68 20.67 -6.67 -19.08
C THR A 68 19.71 -7.21 -18.00
N ALA A 69 20.02 -7.01 -16.72
CA ALA A 69 19.15 -7.47 -15.62
C ALA A 69 17.93 -6.56 -15.37
N CYS A 70 18.05 -5.25 -15.63
CA CYS A 70 16.94 -4.29 -15.55
C CYS A 70 15.87 -4.54 -16.63
N LYS A 71 16.23 -5.19 -17.74
CA LYS A 71 15.26 -5.64 -18.76
C LYS A 71 14.48 -6.90 -18.37
N VAL A 72 14.91 -7.63 -17.34
CA VAL A 72 14.44 -9.00 -17.05
C VAL A 72 13.94 -9.21 -15.62
N LEU A 73 14.29 -8.35 -14.66
CA LEU A 73 13.85 -8.48 -13.26
C LEU A 73 13.32 -7.14 -12.72
N PRO A 74 12.13 -7.12 -12.11
CA PRO A 74 11.63 -5.90 -11.47
C PRO A 74 12.58 -5.50 -10.34
N LEU A 75 13.17 -4.31 -10.47
CA LEU A 75 14.04 -3.76 -9.45
C LEU A 75 13.17 -3.29 -8.27
N VAL A 76 13.30 -3.96 -7.12
CA VAL A 76 12.67 -3.48 -5.89
C VAL A 76 13.41 -2.22 -5.43
N VAL A 77 12.70 -1.12 -5.38
CA VAL A 77 13.19 0.19 -4.96
C VAL A 77 12.47 0.66 -3.72
N THR A 78 13.16 1.49 -2.95
CA THR A 78 12.58 2.21 -1.80
C THR A 78 12.63 3.70 -2.11
N VAL A 79 11.49 4.38 -2.06
CA VAL A 79 11.39 5.82 -2.31
C VAL A 79 10.83 6.48 -1.06
N SER A 80 11.45 7.57 -0.61
CA SER A 80 10.96 8.38 0.50
C SER A 80 10.77 9.81 0.03
N GLY A 81 9.70 10.45 0.47
CA GLY A 81 9.40 11.83 0.12
C GLY A 81 8.10 12.31 0.76
N ARG A 82 7.67 13.50 0.36
CA ARG A 82 6.38 14.06 0.74
C ARG A 82 5.34 13.74 -0.32
N VAL A 83 4.15 13.36 0.15
CA VAL A 83 2.99 13.11 -0.72
C VAL A 83 2.60 14.41 -1.44
N GLY A 84 2.66 14.41 -2.77
CA GLY A 84 2.24 15.50 -3.63
C GLY A 84 1.20 15.04 -4.67
N SER A 85 0.39 15.97 -5.15
CA SER A 85 -0.54 15.76 -6.25
C SER A 85 -0.91 17.11 -6.86
N ASP A 86 -1.07 17.13 -8.19
CA ASP A 86 -1.53 18.32 -8.91
C ASP A 86 -3.05 18.52 -8.78
N THR A 87 -3.79 17.46 -8.43
CA THR A 87 -5.26 17.47 -8.32
C THR A 87 -5.75 16.78 -7.04
N PRO A 88 -5.33 17.27 -5.85
CA PRO A 88 -5.69 16.60 -4.59
C PRO A 88 -7.20 16.64 -4.34
N ILE A 89 -7.72 15.56 -3.76
CA ILE A 89 -9.13 15.44 -3.37
C ILE A 89 -9.36 16.33 -2.15
N LYS A 90 -10.35 17.22 -2.24
CA LYS A 90 -10.85 17.96 -1.08
C LYS A 90 -11.87 17.09 -0.35
N CYS A 91 -11.57 16.79 0.90
CA CYS A 91 -12.40 15.98 1.78
C CYS A 91 -13.64 16.78 2.21
N GLU A 92 -14.81 16.15 2.17
CA GLU A 92 -16.09 16.83 2.40
C GLU A 92 -16.31 17.14 3.88
N TYR A 93 -15.88 16.23 4.77
CA TYR A 93 -16.16 16.33 6.20
C TYR A 93 -15.02 16.95 7.00
N SER A 94 -13.76 16.59 6.71
CA SER A 94 -12.58 17.12 7.41
C SER A 94 -12.04 18.41 6.83
N GLY A 95 -12.38 18.74 5.57
CA GLY A 95 -11.77 19.84 4.83
C GLY A 95 -10.30 19.62 4.45
N LEU A 96 -9.73 18.44 4.75
CA LEU A 96 -8.37 18.07 4.37
C LEU A 96 -8.22 17.93 2.85
N ARG A 97 -6.98 18.03 2.38
CA ARG A 97 -6.61 17.70 1.00
C ARG A 97 -5.77 16.43 1.02
N GLY A 98 -6.21 15.42 0.29
CA GLY A 98 -5.54 14.13 0.27
C GLY A 98 -5.50 13.51 -1.12
N VAL A 99 -4.61 12.53 -1.27
CA VAL A 99 -4.42 11.80 -2.53
C VAL A 99 -5.18 10.48 -2.55
N ILE A 100 -5.43 9.92 -1.37
CA ILE A 100 -6.31 8.77 -1.14
C ILE A 100 -7.32 9.17 -0.09
N VAL A 101 -8.60 8.93 -0.37
CA VAL A 101 -9.72 9.17 0.56
C VAL A 101 -10.56 7.91 0.62
N GLU A 102 -10.76 7.40 1.83
CA GLU A 102 -11.69 6.32 2.14
C GLU A 102 -12.82 6.84 3.00
N GLU A 103 -14.06 6.61 2.58
CA GLU A 103 -15.24 6.98 3.35
C GLU A 103 -16.04 5.71 3.65
N THR A 104 -16.35 5.50 4.92
CA THR A 104 -17.21 4.41 5.39
C THR A 104 -18.42 4.98 6.12
N ALA A 105 -19.58 4.34 5.92
CA ALA A 105 -20.78 4.60 6.69
C ALA A 105 -21.30 3.29 7.27
N GLU A 106 -21.35 3.22 8.60
CA GLU A 106 -21.83 2.07 9.36
C GLU A 106 -23.13 2.44 10.06
N GLN A 107 -24.19 1.69 9.78
CA GLN A 107 -25.46 1.83 10.48
C GLN A 107 -25.39 1.04 11.78
N HIS A 108 -25.51 1.74 12.90
CA HIS A 108 -25.61 1.12 14.23
C HIS A 108 -27.06 0.91 14.62
N PHE A 109 -27.36 -0.27 15.16
CA PHE A 109 -28.69 -0.65 15.62
C PHE A 109 -28.60 -1.62 16.80
N LEU A 110 -29.70 -1.76 17.53
CA LEU A 110 -29.90 -2.86 18.47
C LEU A 110 -30.78 -3.92 17.82
N LYS A 111 -30.50 -5.18 18.07
CA LYS A 111 -31.35 -6.31 17.70
C LYS A 111 -31.56 -7.23 18.90
N HIS A 112 -32.63 -8.02 18.90
CA HIS A 112 -32.76 -9.09 19.89
C HIS A 112 -31.83 -10.25 19.56
N ASN A 113 -31.21 -10.82 20.59
CA ASN A 113 -30.61 -12.15 20.50
C ASN A 113 -31.67 -13.23 20.75
N ASP A 114 -31.30 -14.51 20.59
CA ASP A 114 -32.22 -15.64 20.78
C ASP A 114 -32.80 -15.74 22.20
N ALA A 115 -32.17 -15.07 23.18
CA ALA A 115 -32.64 -14.97 24.56
C ALA A 115 -33.58 -13.77 24.80
N GLY A 116 -33.92 -12.99 23.76
CA GLY A 116 -34.76 -11.80 23.87
C GLY A 116 -34.07 -10.57 24.50
N SER A 117 -32.75 -10.58 24.66
CA SER A 117 -31.97 -9.42 25.11
C SER A 117 -31.57 -8.53 23.93
N TRP A 118 -31.49 -7.21 24.16
CA TRP A 118 -30.96 -6.27 23.17
C TRP A 118 -29.44 -6.38 23.09
N ILE A 119 -28.93 -6.62 21.88
CA ILE A 119 -27.50 -6.57 21.56
C ILE A 119 -27.25 -5.47 20.53
N GLN A 120 -26.13 -4.77 20.68
CA GLN A 120 -25.69 -3.78 19.70
C GLN A 120 -25.02 -4.49 18.52
N ASP A 121 -25.37 -4.05 17.31
CA ASP A 121 -24.82 -4.55 16.06
C ASP A 121 -24.61 -3.38 15.08
N SER A 122 -23.84 -3.61 14.03
CA SER A 122 -23.64 -2.64 12.95
C SER A 122 -23.64 -3.30 11.59
N ALA A 123 -24.09 -2.55 10.59
CA ALA A 123 -24.05 -2.97 9.19
C ALA A 123 -23.37 -1.89 8.35
N LEU A 124 -22.39 -2.29 7.55
CA LEU A 124 -21.73 -1.40 6.60
C LEU A 124 -22.72 -1.02 5.49
N MET A 125 -23.09 0.25 5.42
CA MET A 125 -24.00 0.79 4.40
C MET A 125 -23.23 1.26 3.17
N LEU A 126 -22.05 1.83 3.39
CA LEU A 126 -21.23 2.39 2.33
C LEU A 126 -19.76 2.20 2.67
N SER A 127 -18.98 1.82 1.66
CA SER A 127 -17.53 1.86 1.67
C SER A 127 -17.07 2.29 0.30
N MET A 128 -16.42 3.45 0.24
CA MET A 128 -15.87 3.99 -0.98
C MET A 128 -14.42 4.38 -0.77
N SER A 129 -13.64 4.26 -1.84
CA SER A 129 -12.23 4.63 -1.85
C SER A 129 -11.95 5.32 -3.17
N LYS A 130 -11.35 6.51 -3.09
CA LYS A 130 -10.95 7.35 -4.21
C LYS A 130 -9.45 7.57 -4.11
N GLU A 131 -8.77 7.43 -5.24
CA GLU A 131 -7.35 7.73 -5.41
C GLU A 131 -7.19 8.61 -6.65
N VAL A 132 -6.43 9.70 -6.53
CA VAL A 132 -6.02 10.55 -7.65
C VAL A 132 -4.54 10.34 -7.95
N PRO A 133 -4.05 10.64 -9.17
CA PRO A 133 -2.62 10.58 -9.46
C PRO A 133 -1.80 11.40 -8.44
N TRP A 134 -0.75 10.78 -7.90
CA TRP A 134 0.08 11.37 -6.86
C TRP A 134 1.52 10.88 -6.94
N TYR A 135 2.40 11.61 -6.27
CA TYR A 135 3.84 11.37 -6.30
C TYR A 135 4.47 11.58 -4.93
N LEU A 136 5.69 11.08 -4.75
CA LEU A 136 6.59 11.46 -3.67
C LEU A 136 7.59 12.48 -4.19
N ASP A 137 7.76 13.55 -3.42
CA ASP A 137 8.69 14.63 -3.71
C ASP A 137 9.71 14.77 -2.56
N ASP A 138 10.99 14.74 -2.87
CA ASP A 138 12.09 14.93 -1.93
C ASP A 138 12.85 16.25 -2.14
N ASP A 139 12.22 17.21 -2.83
CA ASP A 139 12.79 18.47 -3.30
C ASP A 139 13.82 18.31 -4.45
N THR A 140 14.19 17.08 -4.81
CA THR A 140 15.14 16.81 -5.90
C THR A 140 14.47 16.24 -7.14
N GLY A 141 13.34 15.57 -6.98
CA GLY A 141 12.57 14.99 -8.07
C GLY A 141 11.21 14.48 -7.61
N ARG A 142 10.42 13.98 -8.56
CA ARG A 142 9.08 13.42 -8.30
C ARG A 142 9.02 11.97 -8.75
N ALA A 143 8.61 11.06 -7.87
CA ALA A 143 8.30 9.68 -8.21
C ALA A 143 6.80 9.46 -8.16
N TYR A 144 6.20 9.18 -9.31
CA TYR A 144 4.77 8.85 -9.41
C TYR A 144 4.50 7.47 -8.82
N ILE A 145 3.50 7.41 -7.94
CA ILE A 145 3.09 6.16 -7.30
C ILE A 145 1.87 5.62 -8.03
N VAL A 146 1.89 4.32 -8.32
CA VAL A 146 0.81 3.61 -8.98
C VAL A 146 0.42 2.41 -8.14
N GLY A 147 -0.89 2.16 -8.00
CA GLY A 147 -1.40 0.98 -7.30
C GLY A 147 -1.29 1.05 -5.78
N ALA A 148 -1.20 2.24 -5.19
CA ALA A 148 -1.03 2.39 -3.74
C ALA A 148 -2.18 1.79 -2.92
N ARG A 149 -3.40 1.75 -3.47
CA ARG A 149 -4.54 1.08 -2.83
C ARG A 149 -4.33 -0.41 -2.58
N GLY A 150 -3.47 -1.06 -3.36
CA GLY A 150 -3.10 -2.48 -3.16
C GLY A 150 -1.95 -2.66 -2.16
N ALA A 151 -1.33 -1.57 -1.69
CA ALA A 151 -0.18 -1.65 -0.81
C ALA A 151 -0.57 -2.12 0.60
N THR A 152 0.27 -2.96 1.18
CA THR A 152 0.10 -3.40 2.56
C THR A 152 0.74 -2.41 3.52
N GLY A 153 0.17 -2.27 4.72
CA GLY A 153 0.74 -1.41 5.78
C GLY A 153 0.51 0.10 5.60
N LEU A 154 -0.20 0.54 4.56
CA LEU A 154 -0.62 1.93 4.43
C LEU A 154 -1.75 2.22 5.43
N VAL A 155 -1.44 2.97 6.49
CA VAL A 155 -2.43 3.41 7.48
C VAL A 155 -2.86 4.83 7.15
N LEU A 156 -4.11 4.97 6.70
CA LEU A 156 -4.70 6.29 6.45
C LEU A 156 -5.05 7.00 7.76
N THR A 157 -4.86 8.31 7.76
CA THR A 157 -5.17 9.21 8.89
C THR A 157 -6.68 9.39 8.98
N VAL A 158 -7.27 9.32 10.17
CA VAL A 158 -8.70 9.64 10.34
C VAL A 158 -8.87 11.15 10.20
N GLY A 159 -9.50 11.59 9.11
CA GLY A 159 -9.79 12.99 8.84
C GLY A 159 -11.04 13.46 9.57
N SER A 160 -12.09 12.64 9.59
CA SER A 160 -13.34 12.92 10.29
C SER A 160 -14.02 11.65 10.76
N GLU A 161 -14.69 11.72 11.91
CA GLU A 161 -15.51 10.66 12.46
C GLU A 161 -16.75 11.31 13.09
N VAL A 162 -17.91 11.07 12.49
CA VAL A 162 -19.17 11.70 12.89
C VAL A 162 -20.21 10.62 13.13
N PHE A 163 -20.87 10.67 14.28
CA PHE A 163 -22.02 9.82 14.57
C PHE A 163 -23.30 10.64 14.47
N GLU A 164 -24.16 10.27 13.53
CA GLU A 164 -25.46 10.88 13.30
C GLU A 164 -26.53 10.04 14.00
N GLU A 165 -26.99 10.49 15.18
CA GLU A 165 -28.04 9.80 15.92
C GLU A 165 -29.35 9.74 15.14
N SER A 166 -30.02 8.59 15.18
CA SER A 166 -31.37 8.46 14.63
C SER A 166 -32.32 9.37 15.42
N GLY A 167 -32.80 10.44 14.78
CA GLY A 167 -33.64 11.45 15.43
C GLY A 167 -34.84 10.85 16.15
N ARG A 168 -35.11 11.34 17.37
CA ARG A 168 -36.24 10.94 18.23
C ARG A 168 -37.59 11.44 17.68
N SER A 169 -37.94 11.06 16.46
CA SER A 169 -39.29 11.31 15.93
C SER A 169 -40.26 10.35 16.63
N LEU A 170 -41.09 10.89 17.52
CA LEU A 170 -42.14 10.19 18.29
C LEU A 170 -43.07 9.31 17.42
N VAL A 171 -43.16 9.57 16.11
CA VAL A 171 -43.99 8.82 15.16
C VAL A 171 -43.30 7.53 14.66
N ARG A 172 -41.98 7.41 14.79
CA ARG A 172 -41.18 6.27 14.28
C ARG A 172 -40.79 5.27 15.38
N GLY A 173 -40.86 5.68 16.65
CA GLY A 173 -40.52 4.85 17.80
C GLY A 173 -41.40 3.60 18.01
N THR A 174 -42.59 3.55 17.41
CA THR A 174 -43.52 2.41 17.54
C THR A 174 -43.34 1.38 16.42
N LEU A 175 -42.84 1.76 15.25
CA LEU A 175 -42.67 0.87 14.10
C LEU A 175 -41.39 0.02 14.23
N ASP A 176 -40.31 0.62 14.72
CA ASP A 176 -39.02 -0.06 14.96
C ASP A 176 -39.17 -1.19 16.01
N TYR A 177 -40.09 -1.02 16.98
CA TYR A 177 -40.39 -2.04 18.00
C TYR A 177 -41.07 -3.30 17.42
N LEU A 178 -41.77 -3.17 16.30
CA LEU A 178 -42.46 -4.29 15.64
C LEU A 178 -41.54 -5.12 14.73
N GLN A 179 -40.38 -4.57 14.32
CA GLN A 179 -39.44 -5.22 13.41
C GLN A 179 -38.21 -5.85 14.12
N GLY A 180 -38.12 -5.76 15.45
CA GLY A 180 -37.03 -6.36 16.23
C GLY A 180 -35.66 -5.67 16.08
N LEU A 181 -35.64 -4.50 15.44
CA LEU A 181 -34.45 -3.67 15.20
C LEU A 181 -34.70 -2.27 15.71
N LYS A 182 -33.80 -1.74 16.55
CA LYS A 182 -33.84 -0.35 17.01
C LYS A 182 -32.66 0.41 16.46
N MET A 183 -32.91 1.32 15.53
CA MET A 183 -31.87 2.12 14.89
C MET A 183 -31.27 3.11 15.90
N LEU A 184 -29.94 3.12 16.03
CA LEU A 184 -29.21 4.04 16.93
C LEU A 184 -28.71 5.27 16.18
N GLY A 185 -28.17 5.06 14.98
CA GLY A 185 -27.59 6.13 14.18
C GLY A 185 -26.63 5.60 13.13
N VAL A 186 -26.04 6.51 12.36
CA VAL A 186 -25.05 6.20 11.33
C VAL A 186 -23.71 6.78 11.76
N LYS A 187 -22.69 5.93 11.82
CA LYS A 187 -21.31 6.31 12.02
C LYS A 187 -20.65 6.52 10.66
N ARG A 188 -20.22 7.74 10.36
CA ARG A 188 -19.46 8.08 9.15
C ARG A 188 -18.01 8.30 9.53
N ILE A 189 -17.09 7.65 8.82
CA ILE A 189 -15.64 7.79 9.02
C ILE A 189 -15.02 8.16 7.68
N GLU A 190 -14.24 9.23 7.65
CA GLU A 190 -13.44 9.67 6.52
C GLU A 190 -11.96 9.51 6.88
N ARG A 191 -11.25 8.68 6.12
CA ARG A 191 -9.81 8.43 6.27
C ARG A 191 -9.08 8.94 5.04
N VAL A 192 -7.91 9.55 5.24
CA VAL A 192 -7.22 10.33 4.21
C VAL A 192 -5.72 10.07 4.27
N LEU A 193 -5.06 10.06 3.12
CA LEU A 193 -3.61 10.29 2.99
C LEU A 193 -3.38 11.76 2.61
N PRO A 194 -3.06 12.64 3.57
CA PRO A 194 -2.96 14.07 3.30
C PRO A 194 -1.75 14.41 2.42
N THR A 195 -1.87 15.45 1.60
CA THR A 195 -0.72 16.05 0.92
C THR A 195 0.28 16.61 1.93
N GLY A 196 1.58 16.47 1.65
CA GLY A 196 2.68 16.89 2.52
C GLY A 196 3.11 15.84 3.54
N THR A 197 2.35 14.75 3.69
CA THR A 197 2.67 13.64 4.60
C THR A 197 4.00 13.02 4.19
N PRO A 198 4.97 12.87 5.12
CA PRO A 198 6.20 12.14 4.84
C PRO A 198 5.87 10.65 4.73
N LEU A 199 6.28 10.02 3.65
CA LEU A 199 5.98 8.62 3.36
C LEU A 199 7.20 7.94 2.74
N THR A 200 7.39 6.67 3.08
CA THR A 200 8.36 5.79 2.43
C THR A 200 7.62 4.61 1.83
N VAL A 201 7.81 4.40 0.54
CA VAL A 201 7.18 3.33 -0.24
C VAL A 201 8.26 2.35 -0.70
N VAL A 202 7.94 1.07 -0.64
CA VAL A 202 8.76 0.00 -1.20
C VAL A 202 7.94 -0.66 -2.31
N GLY A 203 8.52 -0.78 -3.50
CA GLY A 203 7.81 -1.33 -4.66
C GLY A 203 8.73 -1.59 -5.83
N GLU A 204 8.16 -2.01 -6.95
CA GLU A 204 8.91 -2.27 -8.18
C GLU A 204 9.03 -0.98 -8.99
N GLY A 205 10.26 -0.60 -9.35
CA GLY A 205 10.53 0.51 -10.25
C GLY A 205 10.51 0.04 -11.71
N TRP A 206 9.66 0.65 -12.53
CA TRP A 206 9.62 0.43 -13.97
C TRP A 206 10.17 1.67 -14.67
N GLY A 207 11.28 1.54 -15.40
CA GLY A 207 11.77 2.61 -16.27
C GLY A 207 10.85 2.73 -17.49
N TRP A 208 10.10 3.82 -17.60
CA TRP A 208 9.28 4.10 -18.78
C TRP A 208 10.04 4.99 -19.76
N HIS A 209 10.10 4.55 -21.01
CA HIS A 209 10.55 5.32 -22.16
C HIS A 209 9.45 6.34 -22.50
N TRP A 210 9.80 7.62 -22.58
CA TRP A 210 8.97 8.62 -23.24
C TRP A 210 9.59 8.84 -24.62
N ASP A 211 8.86 8.47 -25.68
CA ASP A 211 9.17 8.83 -27.07
C ASP A 211 9.02 10.35 -27.31
#